data_AF-A0A3S4UY97-F1
#
_entry.id   AF-A0A3S4UY97-F1
#
_cell.length_a   1.000
_cell.length_b   1.000
_cell.length_c   1.000
_cell.angle_alpha   90.00
_cell.angle_beta   90.00
_cell.angle_gamma   90.00
#
_symmetry.space_group_name_H-M   'P 1'
#
loop_
_entity.id
_entity.type
_entity.pdbx_description
1 polymer ?
#
loop_
_entity_poly.entity_id
_entity_poly.type
_entity_poly.pdbx_seq_one_letter_code
_entity_poly.pdbx_strand_id
1 'polypeptide(L)' 'MKLTIFQIFTIVSLIAFLIYEFWYLPKWMAALSANDPVIRTDIILFVPILVIFIIISLVQFFRKKKS' A
#
# COMPACT_ATOMS: atom_id res chain seq x y z
N MET A 1 -4.97 19.28 -13.47
CA MET A 1 -5.27 17.89 -13.88
C MET A 1 -6.26 17.29 -12.90
N LYS A 2 -7.43 16.81 -13.36
CA LYS A 2 -8.29 15.97 -12.50
C LYS A 2 -7.56 14.64 -12.27
N LEU A 3 -7.39 14.27 -11.00
CA LEU A 3 -6.92 12.94 -10.61
C LEU A 3 -7.88 11.90 -11.19
N THR A 4 -7.35 10.85 -11.81
CA THR A 4 -8.19 9.75 -12.29
C THR A 4 -8.69 8.94 -11.08
N ILE A 5 -9.84 8.30 -11.21
CA ILE A 5 -10.40 7.46 -10.14
C ILE A 5 -9.37 6.40 -9.68
N PHE A 6 -8.58 5.87 -10.63
CA PHE A 6 -7.46 4.97 -10.34
C PHE A 6 -6.38 5.62 -9.48
N GLN A 7 -5.96 6.86 -9.76
CA GLN A 7 -4.97 7.55 -8.95
C GLN A 7 -5.46 7.83 -7.53
N ILE A 8 -6.74 8.17 -7.39
CA ILE A 8 -7.39 8.35 -6.08
C ILE A 8 -7.36 7.02 -5.32
N PHE A 9 -7.74 5.92 -5.97
CA PHE A 9 -7.71 4.59 -5.36
C PHE A 9 -6.30 4.16 -4.95
N THR A 10 -5.28 4.43 -5.78
CA THR A 10 -3.87 4.18 -5.43
C THR A 10 -3.45 4.98 -4.20
N ILE A 11 -3.80 6.27 -4.13
CA ILE A 11 -3.48 7.14 -2.99
C ILE A 11 -4.18 6.64 -1.71
N VAL A 12 -5.46 6.31 -1.79
CA VAL A 12 -6.23 5.79 -0.65
C VAL A 12 -5.66 4.45 -0.18
N SER A 13 -5.30 3.56 -1.10
CA SER A 13 -4.68 2.26 -0.78
C SER A 13 -3.31 2.42 -0.12
N LEU A 14 -2.50 3.38 -0.58
CA LEU A 14 -1.23 3.74 0.05
C LEU A 14 -1.43 4.24 1.48
N ILE A 15 -2.37 5.18 1.68
CA ILE A 15 -2.67 5.73 3.01
C ILE A 15 -3.17 4.64 3.95
N ALA A 16 -4.09 3.78 3.50
CA ALA A 16 -4.62 2.68 4.29
C ALA A 16 -3.51 1.68 4.68
N PHE A 17 -2.61 1.35 3.75
CA PHE A 17 -1.46 0.49 4.03
C PHE A 17 -0.50 1.11 5.06
N LEU A 18 -0.19 2.40 4.94
CA LEU A 18 0.66 3.10 5.92
C LEU A 18 0.02 3.14 7.31
N ILE A 19 -1.29 3.39 7.40
CA ILE A 19 -2.02 3.33 8.67
C ILE A 19 -1.95 1.91 9.25
N TYR A 20 -2.17 0.88 8.43
CA TYR A 20 -2.07 -0.50 8.88
C TYR A 20 -0.67 -0.82 9.43
N GLU A 21 0.38 -0.53 8.67
CA GLU A 21 1.77 -0.88 9.01
C GLU A 21 2.29 -0.12 10.23
N PHE A 22 1.96 1.17 10.37
CA PHE A 22 2.52 2.00 11.43
C PHE A 22 1.65 2.10 12.68
N TRP A 23 0.34 1.88 12.58
CA TRP A 23 -0.57 2.04 13.74
C TRP A 23 -1.17 0.73 14.21
N TYR A 24 -1.71 -0.09 13.31
CA TYR A 24 -2.44 -1.30 13.69
C TYR A 24 -1.49 -2.45 13.97
N LEU A 25 -0.53 -2.66 13.08
CA LEU A 25 0.41 -3.75 13.16
C LEU A 25 1.30 -3.71 14.42
N PRO A 26 1.88 -2.58 14.85
CA PRO A 26 2.70 -2.55 16.06
C PRO A 26 1.85 -2.80 17.32
N LYS A 27 0.59 -2.33 17.33
CA LYS A 27 -0.35 -2.61 18.42
C LYS A 27 -0.74 -4.07 18.48
N TRP A 28 -0.96 -4.69 17.31
CA TRP A 28 -1.25 -6.11 17.23
C TRP A 28 -0.05 -6.94 17.66
N MET A 29 1.15 -6.66 17.13
CA MET A 29 2.39 -7.35 17.53
C MET A 29 2.71 -7.20 19.01
N ALA A 30 2.44 -6.03 19.61
CA ALA A 30 2.61 -5.82 21.06
C ALA A 30 1.64 -6.65 21.92
N ALA A 31 0.54 -7.14 21.35
CA ALA A 31 -0.41 -8.01 22.03
C ALA A 31 -0.06 -9.51 21.90
N LEU A 32 0.91 -9.87 21.04
CA LEU A 32 1.39 -11.26 20.93
C LEU A 32 2.43 -11.58 22.00
N SER A 33 2.47 -12.86 22.39
CA SER A 33 3.51 -13.40 23.27
C SER A 33 4.86 -13.36 22.56
N ALA A 34 5.94 -13.12 23.32
CA ALA A 34 7.31 -13.04 22.79
C ALA A 34 7.79 -14.31 22.08
N ASN A 35 7.10 -15.45 22.28
CA ASN A 35 7.43 -16.74 21.68
C ASN A 35 6.56 -17.11 20.47
N ASP A 36 5.64 -16.24 20.02
CA ASP A 36 4.80 -16.52 18.87
C ASP A 36 5.44 -15.94 17.58
N PRO A 37 6.03 -16.76 16.70
CA PRO A 37 6.59 -16.28 15.45
C PRO A 37 5.46 -15.77 14.54
N VAL A 38 5.46 -14.45 14.30
CA VAL A 38 4.50 -13.80 13.41
C VAL A 38 4.96 -13.93 11.95
N ILE A 39 4.23 -14.72 11.16
CA ILE A 39 4.44 -14.79 9.71
C ILE A 39 3.70 -13.61 9.05
N ARG A 40 4.46 -12.70 8.44
CA ARG A 40 3.95 -11.51 7.74
C ARG A 40 3.48 -11.83 6.31
N THR A 41 2.49 -12.70 6.18
CA THR A 41 1.91 -13.09 4.88
C THR A 41 1.24 -11.92 4.16
N ASP A 42 0.73 -10.97 4.94
CA ASP A 42 0.18 -9.69 4.51
C ASP A 42 1.15 -8.88 3.66
N ILE A 43 2.42 -8.73 4.07
CA ILE A 43 3.43 -8.01 3.27
C ILE A 43 3.66 -8.68 1.92
N ILE A 44 3.78 -10.01 1.93
CA ILE A 44 4.05 -10.81 0.73
C ILE A 44 2.95 -10.63 -0.31
N LEU A 45 1.70 -10.46 0.12
CA LEU A 45 0.55 -10.33 -0.78
C LEU A 45 0.24 -8.87 -1.15
N PHE A 46 0.23 -7.96 -0.18
CA PHE A 46 -0.21 -6.57 -0.39
C PHE A 46 0.85 -5.67 -1.02
N VAL A 47 2.14 -5.86 -0.70
CA VAL A 47 3.21 -5.00 -1.25
C VAL A 47 3.34 -5.13 -2.77
N PRO A 48 3.37 -6.33 -3.38
CA PRO A 48 3.44 -6.45 -4.84
C PRO A 48 2.26 -5.78 -5.56
N ILE A 49 1.05 -5.91 -5.01
CA ILE A 49 -0.16 -5.28 -5.57
C ILE A 49 -0.05 -3.75 -5.51
N LEU A 50 0.39 -3.20 -4.37
CA LEU A 50 0.64 -1.77 -4.21
C LEU A 50 1.69 -1.27 -5.20
N VAL A 51 2.79 -2.01 -5.37
CA VAL A 51 3.85 -1.68 -6.33
C VAL A 51 3.29 -1.62 -7.75
N ILE A 52 2.46 -2.59 -8.16
CA ILE A 52 1.80 -2.58 -9.48
C ILE A 52 0.93 -1.33 -9.65
N PHE A 53 0.11 -0.97 -8.66
CA PHE A 53 -0.71 0.24 -8.73
C PHE A 53 0.10 1.53 -8.78
N ILE A 54 1.24 1.59 -8.08
CA ILE A 54 2.17 2.72 -8.16
C ILE A 54 2.78 2.81 -9.57
N ILE A 55 3.24 1.71 -10.15
CA ILE A 55 3.80 1.67 -11.51
C ILE A 55 2.75 2.13 -12.53
N ILE A 56 1.53 1.60 -12.46
CA ILE A 56 0.43 1.99 -13.36
C ILE A 56 0.15 3.50 -13.23
N SER A 57 0.12 4.02 -12.00
CA SER A 57 -0.11 5.45 -11.74
C SER A 57 0.99 6.33 -12.33
N LEU A 58 2.27 5.94 -12.16
CA LEU A 58 3.42 6.63 -12.74
C LEU A 58 3.37 6.61 -14.27
N VAL A 59 3.11 5.45 -14.88
CA VAL A 59 3.00 5.32 -16.34
C VAL A 59 1.87 6.20 -16.89
N GLN A 60 0.70 6.24 -16.24
CA GLN A 60 -0.40 7.14 -16.63
C GLN A 60 0.01 8.61 -16.55
N PHE A 61 0.74 9.00 -15.50
CA PHE A 61 1.23 10.37 -15.34
C PHE A 61 2.20 10.78 -16.46
N PHE A 62 3.19 9.94 -16.77
CA PHE A 62 4.16 10.23 -17.83
C PHE A 62 3.55 10.20 -19.23
N ARG A 63 2.58 9.30 -19.51
CA ARG A 63 1.89 9.26 -20.82
C ARG A 63 0.99 10.48 -21.04
N LYS A 64 0.30 10.98 -20.01
CA LYS A 64 -0.51 12.22 -20.11
C LYS A 64 0.31 13.48 -20.31
N LYS A 65 1.60 13.49 -19.94
CA LYS A 65 2.50 14.63 -20.19
C LYS A 65 3.01 14.68 -21.64
N LYS A 66 2.91 13.58 -22.38
CA LYS A 66 3.44 13.43 -23.75
C LYS A 66 2.38 13.68 -24.85
N SER A 67 1.11 13.81 -24.47
CA SER A 67 0.00 14.21 -25.35
C SER A 67 -0.39 15.65 -25.05
#